data_AF-A0A5J4N8J8-F1
#
_entry.id   AF-A0A5J4N8J8-F1
#
_cell.length_a   1.000
_cell.length_b   1.000
_cell.length_c   1.000
_cell.angle_alpha   90.00
_cell.angle_beta   90.00
_cell.angle_gamma   90.00
#
_symmetry.space_group_name_H-M   'P 1'
#
loop_
_entity.id
_entity.type
_entity.pdbx_description
1 polymer ?
#
loop_
_entity_poly.entity_id
_entity_poly.type
_entity_poly.pdbx_seq_one_letter_code
_entity_poly.pdbx_strand_id
1 'polypeptide(L)'
;MAFHPINGTLATVGSDGYYSFWDKDARTKLRSPDVPESLPLTCCTFDPKGQVFCYASGYDWSKGHQFADPSKPIKILMRLCMDEMISNRKT
;
A
#
# COMPACT_ATOMS: atom_id res chain seq x y z
N MET A 1 -5.27 -4.41 -3.20
CA MET A 1 -5.88 -3.72 -2.05
C MET A 1 -6.05 -4.72 -0.92
N ALA A 2 -6.04 -4.27 0.33
CA ALA A 2 -6.20 -5.13 1.50
C ALA A 2 -6.91 -4.39 2.64
N PHE A 3 -7.78 -5.07 3.39
CA PHE A 3 -8.38 -4.52 4.60
C PHE A 3 -7.50 -4.80 5.82
N HIS A 4 -7.40 -3.82 6.71
CA HIS A 4 -6.75 -4.00 8.00
C HIS A 4 -7.56 -4.98 8.85
N PRO A 5 -6.96 -6.07 9.36
CA PRO A 5 -7.71 -7.15 10.01
C PRO A 5 -8.38 -6.73 11.32
N ILE A 6 -7.87 -5.68 11.97
CA ILE A 6 -8.39 -5.18 13.27
C ILE A 6 -9.23 -3.91 13.13
N ASN A 7 -8.86 -3.00 12.23
CA ASN A 7 -9.38 -1.62 12.23
C ASN A 7 -10.48 -1.40 11.19
N GLY A 8 -10.66 -2.33 10.25
CA GLY A 8 -11.64 -2.19 9.15
C GLY A 8 -11.29 -1.09 8.12
N THR A 9 -10.14 -0.44 8.27
CA THR A 9 -9.57 0.52 7.32
C THR A 9 -8.98 -0.20 6.11
N LEU A 10 -8.82 0.51 4.99
CA LEU A 10 -8.46 -0.06 3.69
C LEU A 10 -7.10 0.48 3.22
N ALA A 11 -6.25 -0.40 2.70
CA ALA A 11 -5.06 -0.03 1.95
C ALA A 11 -5.22 -0.31 0.45
N THR A 12 -4.86 0.69 -0.35
CA THR A 12 -4.74 0.58 -1.81
C THR A 12 -3.30 0.78 -2.22
N VAL A 13 -2.88 0.14 -3.31
CA VAL A 13 -1.57 0.28 -3.94
C VAL A 13 -1.76 0.53 -5.43
N GLY A 14 -0.88 1.30 -6.06
CA GLY A 14 -1.03 1.75 -7.43
C GLY A 14 0.22 1.63 -8.29
N SER A 15 -0.01 1.70 -9.59
CA SER A 15 1.03 1.73 -10.63
C SER A 15 1.88 3.00 -10.62
N ASP A 16 1.41 4.02 -9.90
CA ASP A 16 2.11 5.28 -9.63
C ASP A 16 3.19 5.15 -8.54
N GLY A 17 3.36 3.97 -7.95
CA GLY A 17 4.33 3.72 -6.89
C GLY A 17 3.86 4.16 -5.50
N TYR A 18 2.60 4.60 -5.38
CA TYR A 18 2.00 5.01 -4.11
C TYR A 18 1.14 3.92 -3.51
N TYR A 19 1.10 3.92 -2.17
CA TYR A 19 0.02 3.29 -1.41
C TYR A 19 -0.79 4.39 -0.72
N SER A 20 -2.03 4.08 -0.35
CA SER A 20 -2.87 4.98 0.43
C SER A 20 -3.70 4.19 1.42
N PHE A 21 -3.81 4.71 2.64
CA PHE A 21 -4.71 4.21 3.66
C PHE A 21 -5.97 5.05 3.72
N TRP A 22 -7.10 4.38 3.91
CA TRP A 22 -8.43 4.96 3.82
C TRP A 22 -9.31 4.48 4.95
N ASP A 23 -10.16 5.38 5.42
CA ASP A 23 -11.35 5.03 6.19
C ASP A 23 -12.54 5.06 5.23
N LYS A 24 -13.08 3.88 4.90
CA LYS A 24 -14.21 3.76 3.98
C LYS A 24 -15.51 4.31 4.57
N ASP A 25 -15.67 4.26 5.88
CA ASP A 25 -16.91 4.62 6.56
C ASP A 25 -16.96 6.13 6.81
N ALA A 26 -15.82 6.76 7.07
CA ALA A 26 -15.66 8.21 7.09
C ALA A 26 -15.47 8.82 5.69
N ARG A 27 -15.16 8.00 4.68
CA ARG A 27 -14.84 8.43 3.30
C ARG A 27 -13.64 9.38 3.25
N THR A 28 -12.63 9.13 4.07
CA THR A 28 -11.44 9.97 4.19
C THR A 28 -10.18 9.19 3.88
N LYS A 29 -9.19 9.87 3.29
CA LYS A 29 -7.81 9.36 3.21
C LYS A 29 -7.14 9.59 4.57
N LEU A 30 -6.56 8.53 5.13
CA LEU A 30 -5.82 8.58 6.39
C LEU A 30 -4.36 8.96 6.16
N ARG A 31 -3.70 8.27 5.22
CA ARG A 31 -2.26 8.42 4.98
C ARG A 31 -1.90 8.06 3.55
N SER A 32 -0.86 8.71 3.03
CA SER A 32 -0.10 8.30 1.86
C SER A 32 1.37 8.67 2.11
N PRO A 33 2.35 7.93 1.55
CA PRO A 33 3.75 8.31 1.68
C PRO A 33 4.01 9.61 0.91
N ASP A 34 4.99 10.38 1.37
CA ASP A 34 5.39 11.63 0.68
C ASP A 34 6.13 11.34 -0.63
N VAL A 35 6.92 10.24 -0.64
CA VAL A 35 7.74 9.82 -1.77
C VAL A 35 7.25 8.45 -2.26
N PRO A 36 7.05 8.26 -3.59
CA PRO A 36 6.67 6.97 -4.15
C PRO A 36 7.87 6.03 -4.23
N GLU A 37 7.59 4.73 -4.34
CA GLU A 37 8.63 3.80 -4.77
C GLU A 37 9.03 4.05 -6.22
N SER A 38 10.25 3.63 -6.58
CA SER A 38 10.78 3.80 -7.94
C SER A 38 10.07 2.93 -9.00
N LEU A 39 9.27 1.96 -8.56
CA LEU A 39 8.51 1.05 -9.42
C LEU A 39 7.05 0.93 -8.93
N PRO A 40 6.12 0.54 -9.82
CA PRO A 40 4.73 0.25 -9.50
C PRO A 40 4.58 -0.65 -8.26
N LEU A 41 3.52 -0.43 -7.49
CA LEU A 41 3.17 -1.33 -6.40
C LEU A 41 2.18 -2.37 -6.90
N THR A 42 2.60 -3.63 -6.97
CA THR A 42 1.85 -4.70 -7.66
C THR A 42 0.85 -5.41 -6.74
N CYS A 43 1.19 -5.54 -5.46
CA CYS A 43 0.33 -6.19 -4.48
C CYS A 43 0.63 -5.70 -3.06
N CYS A 44 -0.30 -5.96 -2.14
CA CYS A 44 -0.14 -5.65 -0.73
C CYS A 44 -0.99 -6.56 0.17
N THR A 45 -0.57 -6.69 1.42
CA THR A 45 -1.29 -7.42 2.48
C THR A 45 -0.90 -6.90 3.86
N PHE A 46 -1.62 -7.37 4.88
CA PHE A 46 -1.28 -7.15 6.29
C PHE A 46 -0.86 -8.46 6.94
N ASP A 47 -0.06 -8.37 8.00
CA ASP A 47 0.08 -9.51 8.90
C ASP A 47 -1.23 -9.74 9.69
N PRO A 48 -1.44 -10.96 10.23
CA PRO A 48 -2.67 -11.28 10.96
C PRO A 48 -2.96 -10.39 12.17
N LYS A 49 -1.93 -9.78 12.79
CA LYS A 49 -2.10 -8.86 13.92
C LYS A 49 -2.35 -7.41 13.48
N GLY A 50 -2.21 -7.08 12.20
CA GLY A 50 -2.36 -5.71 11.69
C GLY A 50 -1.22 -4.75 12.08
N GLN A 51 -0.09 -5.26 12.56
CA GLN A 51 1.02 -4.40 12.93
C GLN A 51 1.85 -3.99 11.72
N VAL A 52 1.93 -4.87 10.72
CA VAL A 52 2.82 -4.75 9.56
C VAL A 52 2.00 -4.70 8.27
N PHE A 53 2.23 -3.65 7.49
CA PHE A 53 1.82 -3.54 6.11
C PHE A 53 2.94 -4.03 5.18
N CYS A 54 2.63 -5.03 4.38
CA CYS A 54 3.53 -5.61 3.38
C CYS A 54 3.08 -5.20 1.98
N TYR A 55 4.02 -4.82 1.12
CA TYR A 55 3.72 -4.50 -0.27
C TYR A 55 4.90 -4.81 -1.18
N ALA A 56 4.61 -5.16 -2.43
CA ALA A 56 5.63 -5.45 -3.43
C ALA A 56 5.77 -4.27 -4.40
N SER A 57 7.01 -3.90 -4.71
CA SER A 57 7.37 -2.91 -5.72
C SER A 57 8.08 -3.61 -6.87
N GLY A 58 7.52 -3.49 -8.07
CA GLY A 58 7.95 -4.20 -9.27
C GLY A 58 7.19 -3.73 -10.50
N TYR A 59 7.72 -3.96 -11.69
CA TYR A 59 7.00 -3.56 -12.90
C TYR A 59 5.73 -4.39 -13.08
N ASP A 60 4.61 -3.71 -13.31
CA ASP A 60 3.25 -4.30 -13.40
C ASP A 60 2.72 -4.39 -14.84
N TRP A 61 3.58 -4.12 -15.82
CA TRP A 61 3.24 -4.09 -17.25
C TRP A 61 2.32 -2.95 -17.70
N SER A 62 2.04 -1.96 -16.84
CA SER A 62 1.16 -0.83 -17.15
C SER A 62 1.53 -0.02 -18.40
N LYS A 63 2.79 -0.10 -18.87
CA LYS A 63 3.28 0.57 -20.09
C LYS A 63 3.75 -0.41 -21.19
N GLY A 64 3.49 -1.71 -21.04
CA GLY A 64 3.90 -2.74 -22.01
C GLY A 64 5.39 -3.12 -21.96
N HIS A 65 5.82 -3.99 -22.88
CA HIS A 65 7.13 -4.64 -22.83
C HIS A 65 8.32 -3.68 -23.01
N GLN A 66 8.12 -2.53 -23.68
CA GLN A 66 9.19 -1.57 -23.96
C GLN A 66 9.75 -0.92 -22.70
N PHE A 67 8.96 -0.89 -21.62
CA PHE A 67 9.34 -0.31 -20.32
C PHE A 67 9.71 -1.38 -19.28
N ALA A 68 9.68 -2.65 -19.68
CA ALA A 68 10.13 -3.74 -18.83
C ALA A 68 11.67 -3.75 -18.79
N ASP A 69 12.22 -3.51 -17.61
CA ASP A 69 13.66 -3.48 -17.38
C ASP A 69 14.04 -4.57 -16.37
N PRO A 70 14.61 -5.71 -16.82
CA PRO A 70 15.02 -6.80 -15.94
C PRO A 70 16.15 -6.43 -14.97
N SER A 71 16.86 -5.32 -15.19
CA SER A 71 17.93 -4.87 -14.31
C SER A 71 17.40 -4.22 -13.03
N LYS A 72 16.14 -3.76 -13.02
CA LYS A 72 15.54 -3.12 -11.85
C LYS A 72 15.14 -4.17 -10.81
N PRO A 73 15.56 -4.02 -9.54
CA PRO A 73 15.25 -4.99 -8.51
C PRO A 73 13.77 -4.93 -8.12
N ILE A 74 13.13 -6.10 -8.08
CA ILE A 74 11.82 -6.29 -7.45
C ILE A 74 12.02 -6.34 -5.94
N LYS A 75 11.21 -5.61 -5.19
CA LYS A 75 11.32 -5.50 -3.74
C LYS A 75 10.03 -5.93 -3.06
N ILE A 76 10.15 -6.60 -1.92
CA ILE A 76 9.06 -6.77 -0.95
C ILE A 76 9.44 -5.95 0.26
N LEU A 77 8.57 -5.01 0.63
CA LEU A 77 8.80 -4.08 1.73
C LEU A 77 7.77 -4.28 2.82
N MET A 78 8.19 -4.02 4.04
CA MET A 78 7.37 -4.14 5.24
C MET A 78 7.47 -2.84 6.04
N ARG A 79 6.34 -2.37 6.56
CA ARG A 79 6.30 -1.20 7.44
C ARG A 79 5.34 -1.41 8.59
N LEU A 80 5.68 -0.86 9.74
CA LEU A 80 4.72 -0.73 10.83
C LEU A 80 3.64 0.28 10.43
N CYS A 81 2.37 -0.09 10.58
CA CYS A 81 1.24 0.72 10.10
C CYS A 81 0.16 0.97 11.15
N MET A 82 0.29 0.39 12.36
CA MET A 82 -0.79 0.37 13.35
C MET A 82 -1.34 1.77 13.66
N ASP A 83 -0.46 2.73 13.95
CA ASP A 83 -0.85 4.09 14.32
C ASP A 83 -1.41 4.89 13.13
N GLU A 84 -1.02 4.54 11.90
CA GLU A 84 -1.45 5.23 10.67
C GLU A 84 -2.82 4.75 10.16
N MET A 85 -3.33 3.64 10.69
CA MET A 85 -4.55 2.97 10.23
C MET A 85 -5.71 3.06 11.23
N ILE A 86 -5.60 3.96 12.22
CA ILE A 86 -6.66 4.25 13.19
C ILE A 86 -7.60 5.31 12.60
N SER A 87 -8.91 5.05 12.67
CA SER A 87 -9.93 6.04 12.30
C SER A 87 -9.99 7.15 13.37
N ASN A 88 -10.13 8.40 12.94
CA ASN A 88 -10.34 9.55 13.83
C ASN A 88 -11.75 9.62 14.44
N ARG A 89 -12.61 8.60 14.25
CA ARG A 89 -13.90 8.54 14.94
C ARG A 89 -13.66 8.36 16.44
N LYS A 90 -13.99 9.38 17.22
CA LYS A 90 -14.36 9.18 18.63
C LYS A 90 -15.66 8.37 18.60
N THR A 91 -15.62 7.15 19.12
CA THR A 91 -16.81 6.39 19.52
C THR A 91 -17.69 7.20 20.44
#